data_AF-A0A9P6IJL0-F1
#
_entry.id   AF-A0A9P6IJL0-F1
#
_cell.length_a   1.000
_cell.length_b   1.000
_cell.length_c   1.000
_cell.angle_alpha   90.00
_cell.angle_beta   90.00
_cell.angle_gamma   90.00
#
_symmetry.space_group_name_H-M   'P 1'
#
loop_
_entity.id
_entity.type
_entity.pdbx_description
1 polymer ?
#
loop_
_entity_poly.entity_id
_entity_poly.type
_entity_poly.pdbx_seq_one_letter_code
_entity_poly.pdbx_strand_id
1 'polypeptide(L)'
;MPVDQPVTNTEGPFVLDILSLTNEARNAFGLRRQEYARYRHHCTQRLHRIRKTLGFTHGKDKSFVSRPITAETVTNEKHLHILLFQSERAWGYAMEIKALSLDDARKQSHSKSRFKKAAKFAEQLENVCSANTGKVDVRTALDAQAYAALMSAYVLSESRQWQGALEKFSAAR
;
A
#
# COMPACT_ATOMS: atom_id res chain seq x y z
N MET A 1 29.73 28.13 15.65
CA MET A 1 28.55 28.14 14.76
C MET A 1 29.03 27.99 13.33
N PRO A 2 28.47 27.04 12.57
CA PRO A 2 27.51 27.46 11.55
C PRO A 2 26.28 26.54 11.43
N VAL A 3 25.12 27.20 11.57
CA VAL A 3 23.89 27.05 10.79
C VAL A 3 23.21 25.68 10.81
N ASP A 4 22.20 25.57 11.69
CA ASP A 4 21.02 24.73 11.47
C ASP A 4 20.52 24.92 10.04
N GLN A 5 20.61 23.86 9.22
CA GLN A 5 19.82 23.81 8.00
C GLN A 5 18.37 23.49 8.43
N PRO A 6 17.39 24.39 8.20
CA PRO A 6 16.01 23.99 8.32
C PRO A 6 15.76 22.91 7.27
N VAL A 7 15.33 21.74 7.73
CA VAL A 7 14.74 20.69 6.91
C VAL A 7 13.78 21.34 5.92
N THR A 8 14.09 21.19 4.64
CA THR A 8 13.31 21.74 3.54
C THR A 8 11.89 21.18 3.65
N ASN A 9 10.97 21.98 4.18
CA ASN A 9 9.56 21.84 3.86
C ASN A 9 9.50 22.02 2.34
N THR A 10 9.31 20.92 1.61
CA THR A 10 8.89 20.98 0.22
C THR A 10 7.50 21.61 0.23
N GLU A 11 7.42 22.91 -0.04
CA GLU A 11 6.19 23.71 -0.11
C GLU A 11 5.32 23.37 -1.35
N GLY A 12 5.59 22.23 -1.99
CA GLY A 12 4.77 21.68 -3.07
C GLY A 12 3.80 20.63 -2.54
N PRO A 13 2.66 20.41 -3.22
CA PRO A 13 1.76 19.31 -2.89
C PRO A 13 2.51 17.97 -2.97
N PHE A 14 2.16 17.03 -2.09
CA PHE A 14 2.66 15.66 -2.15
C PHE A 14 2.16 15.02 -3.45
N VAL A 15 3.08 14.80 -4.38
CA VAL A 15 2.82 14.12 -5.65
C VAL A 15 3.32 12.70 -5.52
N LEU A 16 2.42 11.72 -5.63
CA LEU A 16 2.76 10.31 -5.66
C LEU A 16 2.02 9.64 -6.81
N ASP A 17 2.76 9.25 -7.85
CA ASP A 17 2.20 8.41 -8.92
C ASP A 17 2.13 6.96 -8.44
N ILE A 18 0.97 6.60 -7.87
CA ILE A 18 0.73 5.28 -7.29
C ILE A 18 0.76 4.21 -8.38
N LEU A 19 0.14 4.47 -9.52
CA LEU A 19 0.00 3.50 -10.61
C LEU A 19 1.35 3.21 -11.26
N SER A 20 2.12 4.23 -11.59
CA SER A 20 3.45 4.06 -12.16
C SER A 20 4.36 3.30 -11.19
N LEU A 21 4.41 3.73 -9.93
CA LEU A 21 5.28 3.11 -8.92
C LEU A 21 4.93 1.63 -8.67
N THR A 22 3.65 1.30 -8.60
CA THR A 22 3.21 -0.09 -8.38
C THR A 22 3.52 -0.95 -9.60
N ASN A 23 3.26 -0.46 -10.81
CA ASN A 23 3.57 -1.18 -12.04
C ASN A 23 5.07 -1.38 -12.25
N GLU A 24 5.89 -0.36 -12.04
CA GLU A 24 7.35 -0.47 -12.10
C GLU A 24 7.88 -1.49 -11.09
N ALA A 25 7.44 -1.39 -9.83
CA ALA A 25 7.86 -2.32 -8.78
C ALA A 25 7.41 -3.77 -9.11
N ARG A 26 6.18 -3.96 -9.59
CA ARG A 26 5.68 -5.28 -9.98
C ARG A 26 6.48 -5.86 -11.15
N ASN A 27 6.73 -5.06 -12.18
CA ASN A 27 7.48 -5.47 -13.37
C ASN A 27 8.94 -5.80 -13.06
N ALA A 28 9.61 -4.97 -12.26
CA ALA A 28 11.01 -5.14 -11.90
C ALA A 28 11.25 -6.38 -11.02
N PHE A 29 10.36 -6.64 -10.06
CA PHE A 29 10.58 -7.65 -9.03
C PHE A 29 9.84 -8.97 -9.26
N GLY A 30 9.65 -9.35 -10.53
CA GLY A 30 9.37 -10.74 -10.89
C GLY A 30 7.91 -11.09 -11.15
N LEU A 31 6.99 -10.11 -11.25
CA LEU A 31 5.60 -10.42 -11.64
C LEU A 31 5.52 -11.03 -13.05
N ARG A 32 6.46 -10.67 -13.95
CA ARG A 32 6.60 -11.29 -15.28
C ARG A 32 6.85 -12.81 -15.24
N ARG A 33 7.51 -13.29 -14.18
CA ARG A 33 7.78 -14.73 -13.95
C ARG A 33 6.84 -15.34 -12.90
N GLN A 34 5.82 -14.59 -12.47
CA GLN A 34 4.90 -14.97 -11.39
C GLN A 34 5.61 -15.27 -10.05
N GLU A 35 6.77 -14.66 -9.81
CA GLU A 35 7.55 -14.82 -8.57
C GLU A 35 7.04 -13.87 -7.47
N TYR A 36 5.84 -14.12 -6.95
CA TYR A 36 5.21 -13.25 -5.94
C TYR A 36 6.00 -13.16 -4.62
N ALA A 37 6.74 -14.22 -4.25
CA ALA A 37 7.59 -14.23 -3.07
C ALA A 37 8.72 -13.19 -3.15
N ARG A 38 9.31 -13.00 -4.35
CA ARG A 38 10.36 -12.01 -4.60
C ARG A 38 9.79 -10.59 -4.48
N TYR A 39 8.62 -10.35 -5.06
CA TYR A 39 7.91 -9.07 -4.93
C TYR A 39 7.62 -8.74 -3.46
N ARG A 40 7.07 -9.70 -2.70
CA ARG A 40 6.81 -9.54 -1.25
C ARG A 40 8.08 -9.20 -0.46
N HIS A 41 9.20 -9.84 -0.79
CA HIS A 41 10.49 -9.56 -0.15
C HIS A 41 10.96 -8.14 -0.44
N HIS A 42 10.88 -7.69 -1.70
CA HIS A 42 11.18 -6.32 -2.09
C HIS A 42 10.32 -5.31 -1.30
N CYS A 43 9.00 -5.49 -1.26
CA CYS A 43 8.11 -4.59 -0.51
C CYS A 43 8.46 -4.55 0.98
N THR A 44 8.87 -5.68 1.57
CA THR A 44 9.30 -5.76 2.98
C THR A 44 10.58 -4.97 3.23
N GLN A 45 11.60 -5.12 2.37
CA GLN A 45 12.84 -4.37 2.49
C GLN A 45 12.60 -2.86 2.30
N ARG A 46 11.81 -2.49 1.28
CA ARG A 46 11.48 -1.10 0.98
C ARG A 46 10.74 -0.43 2.14
N LEU A 47 9.76 -1.12 2.72
CA LEU A 47 9.05 -0.67 3.90
C LEU A 47 9.99 -0.45 5.10
N HIS A 48 10.94 -1.37 5.32
CA HIS A 48 11.94 -1.23 6.37
C HIS A 48 12.84 0.00 6.17
N ARG A 49 13.35 0.20 4.95
CA ARG A 49 14.18 1.37 4.60
C ARG A 49 13.43 2.67 4.83
N ILE A 50 12.20 2.79 4.33
CA ILE A 50 11.37 4.00 4.47
C ILE A 50 11.11 4.32 5.95
N ARG A 51 10.72 3.31 6.75
CA ARG A 51 10.49 3.49 8.19
C ARG A 51 11.76 3.91 8.93
N LYS A 52 12.92 3.35 8.56
CA LYS A 52 14.21 3.75 9.14
C LYS A 52 14.55 5.20 8.79
N THR A 53 14.35 5.62 7.54
CA THR A 53 14.59 7.00 7.10
C THR A 53 13.69 8.02 7.80
N LEU A 54 12.43 7.66 8.07
CA LEU A 54 11.47 8.51 8.78
C LEU A 54 11.60 8.47 10.31
N GLY A 55 12.45 7.60 10.87
CA GLY A 55 12.46 7.34 12.31
C GLY A 55 11.15 6.71 12.84
N PHE A 56 10.28 6.23 11.93
CA PHE A 56 8.97 5.67 12.24
C PHE A 56 9.07 4.15 12.50
N THR A 57 10.02 3.76 13.35
CA THR A 57 10.16 2.37 13.79
C THR A 57 9.23 2.08 14.97
N HIS A 58 8.80 0.83 15.13
CA HIS A 58 7.85 0.39 16.15
C HIS A 58 8.44 0.31 17.57
N GLY A 59 9.30 1.27 17.93
CA GLY A 59 10.11 1.26 19.14
C GLY A 59 11.54 0.77 18.90
N LYS A 60 12.35 0.82 19.96
CA LYS A 60 13.60 0.07 20.10
C LYS A 60 13.33 -1.02 21.14
N ASP A 61 13.90 -2.21 20.94
CA ASP A 61 13.85 -3.35 21.88
C ASP A 61 12.50 -4.09 22.00
N LYS A 62 12.23 -4.66 23.19
CA LYS A 62 11.13 -5.62 23.48
C LYS A 62 9.73 -4.99 23.54
N SER A 63 9.60 -3.67 23.51
CA SER A 63 8.31 -2.98 23.57
C SER A 63 7.81 -2.63 22.17
N PHE A 64 6.69 -3.25 21.76
CA PHE A 64 6.02 -2.91 20.51
C PHE A 64 5.23 -1.62 20.67
N VAL A 65 5.65 -0.56 19.98
CA VAL A 65 4.89 0.69 19.88
C VAL A 65 4.14 0.70 18.55
N SER A 66 2.82 0.56 18.63
CA SER A 66 1.96 0.75 17.46
C SER A 66 2.02 2.21 17.05
N ARG A 67 2.44 2.48 15.82
CA ARG A 67 2.41 3.81 15.22
C ARG A 67 1.40 3.79 14.07
N PRO A 68 0.13 4.11 14.32
CA PRO A 68 -0.86 4.23 13.26
C PRO A 68 -0.50 5.44 12.38
N ILE A 69 -0.76 5.32 11.08
CA ILE A 69 -0.63 6.44 10.15
C ILE A 69 -2.00 7.07 10.07
N THR A 70 -2.16 8.19 10.77
CA THR A 70 -3.37 9.03 10.74
C THR A 70 -3.09 10.27 9.90
N ALA A 71 -4.15 10.98 9.46
CA ALA A 71 -4.01 12.18 8.64
C ALA A 71 -3.07 13.23 9.26
N GLU A 72 -3.07 13.35 10.60
CA GLU A 72 -2.22 14.25 11.37
C GLU A 72 -0.73 13.86 11.35
N THR A 73 -0.43 12.56 11.23
CA THR A 73 0.96 12.06 11.17
C THR A 73 1.61 12.22 9.80
N VAL A 74 0.84 12.57 8.77
CA VAL A 74 1.35 12.71 7.41
C VAL A 74 1.99 14.08 7.22
N THR A 75 3.27 14.14 7.56
CA THR A 75 4.12 15.33 7.36
C THR A 75 4.91 15.25 6.04
N ASN A 76 5.14 14.04 5.53
CA ASN A 76 5.96 13.79 4.34
C ASN A 76 5.27 12.79 3.40
N GLU A 77 5.51 12.92 2.09
CA GLU A 77 5.10 11.97 1.04
C GLU A 77 5.51 10.52 1.36
N LYS A 78 6.67 10.33 2.01
CA LYS A 78 7.17 9.01 2.46
C LYS A 78 6.18 8.25 3.36
N HIS A 79 5.28 8.93 4.07
CA HIS A 79 4.23 8.26 4.85
C HIS A 79 3.15 7.61 3.96
N LEU A 80 2.81 8.25 2.84
CA LEU A 80 1.91 7.68 1.83
C LEU A 80 2.53 6.42 1.21
N HIS A 81 3.82 6.46 0.90
CA HIS A 81 4.56 5.27 0.46
C HIS A 81 4.52 4.12 1.47
N ILE A 82 4.52 4.40 2.78
CA ILE A 82 4.41 3.35 3.80
C ILE A 82 3.07 2.61 3.66
N LEU A 83 1.96 3.33 3.53
CA LEU A 83 0.63 2.72 3.37
C LEU A 83 0.54 1.92 2.06
N LEU A 84 1.04 2.51 0.97
CA LEU A 84 1.09 1.85 -0.33
C LEU A 84 1.89 0.53 -0.27
N PHE A 85 3.15 0.55 0.21
CA PHE A 85 3.95 -0.68 0.29
C PHE A 85 3.44 -1.68 1.34
N GLN A 86 2.67 -1.25 2.34
CA GLN A 86 1.98 -2.18 3.25
C GLN A 86 0.85 -2.92 2.53
N SER A 87 0.04 -2.21 1.73
CA SER A 87 -1.00 -2.82 0.90
C SER A 87 -0.39 -3.77 -0.14
N GLU A 88 0.63 -3.34 -0.89
CA GLU A 88 1.31 -4.16 -1.91
C GLU A 88 1.94 -5.42 -1.34
N ARG A 89 2.57 -5.32 -0.16
CA ARG A 89 3.11 -6.52 0.52
C ARG A 89 2.01 -7.51 0.88
N ALA A 90 0.85 -7.03 1.33
CA ALA A 90 -0.28 -7.89 1.68
C ALA A 90 -0.91 -8.51 0.43
N TRP A 91 -1.05 -7.74 -0.65
CA TRP A 91 -1.51 -8.21 -1.96
C TRP A 91 -0.56 -9.26 -2.55
N GLY A 92 0.74 -8.99 -2.58
CA GLY A 92 1.75 -9.94 -3.06
C GLY A 92 1.75 -11.24 -2.26
N TYR A 93 1.51 -11.18 -0.95
CA TYR A 93 1.38 -12.40 -0.15
C TYR A 93 0.09 -13.17 -0.47
N ALA A 94 -1.03 -12.46 -0.67
CA ALA A 94 -2.29 -13.09 -1.06
C ALA A 94 -2.14 -13.83 -2.40
N MET A 95 -1.49 -13.19 -3.38
CA MET A 95 -1.20 -13.79 -4.69
C MET A 95 -0.24 -14.98 -4.60
N GLU A 96 0.79 -14.92 -3.76
CA GLU A 96 1.70 -16.05 -3.48
C GLU A 96 0.93 -17.26 -2.95
N ILE A 97 0.07 -17.06 -1.95
CA ILE A 97 -0.76 -18.13 -1.38
C ILE A 97 -1.72 -18.67 -2.44
N LYS A 98 -2.36 -17.80 -3.21
CA LYS A 98 -3.30 -18.17 -4.27
C LYS A 98 -2.64 -19.04 -5.34
N ALA A 99 -1.43 -18.68 -5.78
CA ALA A 99 -0.68 -19.43 -6.78
C ALA A 99 -0.30 -20.85 -6.29
N LEU A 100 -0.03 -20.99 -4.99
CA LEU A 100 0.35 -22.27 -4.38
C LEU A 100 -0.83 -23.16 -3.98
N SER A 101 -2.08 -22.67 -4.08
CA SER A 101 -3.20 -23.25 -3.32
C SER A 101 -4.53 -23.26 -4.07
N LEU A 102 -4.55 -23.84 -5.27
CA LEU A 102 -5.78 -23.94 -6.06
C LEU A 102 -6.88 -24.76 -5.34
N ASP A 103 -6.52 -25.82 -4.63
CA ASP A 103 -7.50 -26.78 -4.07
C ASP A 103 -7.60 -26.83 -2.54
N ASP A 104 -6.86 -25.98 -1.80
CA ASP A 104 -6.88 -25.97 -0.33
C ASP A 104 -7.75 -24.83 0.22
N ALA A 105 -8.94 -25.18 0.73
CA ALA A 105 -9.91 -24.23 1.29
C ALA A 105 -9.33 -23.39 2.46
N ARG A 106 -8.42 -23.95 3.27
CA ARG A 106 -7.77 -23.22 4.37
C ARG A 106 -6.86 -22.13 3.83
N LYS A 107 -6.08 -22.45 2.81
CA LYS A 107 -5.17 -21.49 2.16
C LYS A 107 -5.94 -20.45 1.34
N GLN A 108 -7.06 -20.81 0.70
CA GLN A 108 -7.98 -19.86 0.06
C GLN A 108 -8.52 -18.84 1.08
N SER A 109 -8.96 -19.29 2.25
CA SER A 109 -9.38 -18.41 3.34
C SER A 109 -8.23 -17.51 3.83
N HIS A 110 -7.01 -18.05 3.93
CA HIS A 110 -5.84 -17.25 4.28
C HIS A 110 -5.54 -16.17 3.24
N SER A 111 -5.56 -16.50 1.94
CA SER A 111 -5.39 -15.54 0.84
C SER A 111 -6.44 -14.43 0.90
N LYS A 112 -7.71 -14.78 1.09
CA LYS A 112 -8.80 -13.82 1.26
C LYS A 112 -8.57 -12.87 2.44
N SER A 113 -8.08 -13.38 3.57
CA SER A 113 -7.71 -12.54 4.72
C SER A 113 -6.58 -11.56 4.38
N ARG A 114 -5.61 -11.98 3.57
CA ARG A 114 -4.52 -11.10 3.09
C ARG A 114 -5.04 -10.02 2.14
N PHE A 115 -5.94 -10.34 1.21
CA PHE A 115 -6.58 -9.32 0.36
C PHE A 115 -7.40 -8.32 1.18
N LYS A 116 -8.17 -8.77 2.17
CA LYS A 116 -8.88 -7.86 3.09
C LYS A 116 -7.93 -6.90 3.79
N LYS A 117 -6.76 -7.40 4.20
CA LYS A 117 -5.72 -6.56 4.81
C LYS A 117 -5.14 -5.56 3.82
N ALA A 118 -4.94 -5.94 2.55
CA ALA A 118 -4.48 -5.04 1.51
C ALA A 118 -5.50 -3.92 1.24
N ALA A 119 -6.78 -4.27 1.10
CA ALA A 119 -7.87 -3.31 0.93
C ALA A 119 -7.97 -2.33 2.09
N LYS A 120 -7.84 -2.81 3.34
CA LYS A 120 -7.84 -1.93 4.52
C LYS A 120 -6.73 -0.87 4.48
N PHE A 121 -5.53 -1.24 4.03
CA PHE A 121 -4.43 -0.27 3.90
C PHE A 121 -4.65 0.71 2.74
N ALA A 122 -5.28 0.26 1.65
CA ALA A 122 -5.62 1.12 0.52
C ALA A 122 -6.73 2.13 0.89
N GLU A 123 -7.75 1.69 1.63
CA GLU A 123 -8.79 2.56 2.19
C GLU A 123 -8.20 3.58 3.19
N GLN A 124 -7.24 3.15 4.02
CA GLN A 124 -6.49 4.08 4.88
C GLN A 124 -5.70 5.12 4.08
N LEU A 125 -5.10 4.73 2.95
CA LEU A 125 -4.41 5.64 2.05
C LEU A 125 -5.38 6.67 1.46
N GLU A 126 -6.52 6.23 0.94
CA GLU A 126 -7.57 7.09 0.41
C GLU A 126 -8.07 8.09 1.45
N ASN A 127 -8.39 7.61 2.67
CA ASN A 127 -8.84 8.46 3.78
C ASN A 127 -7.81 9.50 4.19
N VAL A 128 -6.52 9.15 4.15
CA VAL A 128 -5.44 10.09 4.45
C VAL A 128 -5.27 11.13 3.34
N CYS A 129 -5.45 10.74 2.07
CA CYS A 129 -5.40 11.66 0.94
C CYS A 129 -6.60 12.62 0.96
N SER A 130 -7.81 12.13 1.24
CA SER A 130 -9.03 12.95 1.30
C SER A 130 -9.11 13.84 2.54
N ALA A 131 -8.46 13.48 3.65
CA ALA A 131 -8.36 14.35 4.81
C ALA A 131 -7.36 15.52 4.62
N ASN A 132 -6.45 15.40 3.65
CA ASN A 132 -5.35 16.35 3.41
C ASN A 132 -5.52 17.12 2.10
N THR A 133 -6.74 17.54 1.77
CA THR A 133 -7.18 18.16 0.49
C THR A 133 -6.47 19.47 0.07
N GLY A 134 -5.49 19.97 0.84
CA GLY A 134 -4.62 21.09 0.43
C GLY A 134 -3.13 20.76 0.38
N LYS A 135 -2.73 19.58 0.86
CA LYS A 135 -1.33 19.13 0.90
C LYS A 135 -1.04 18.04 -0.11
N VAL A 136 -2.04 17.29 -0.56
CA VAL A 136 -1.89 16.19 -1.52
C VAL A 136 -2.38 16.66 -2.87
N ASP A 137 -1.65 16.31 -3.93
CA ASP A 137 -2.04 16.64 -5.29
C ASP A 137 -3.34 15.92 -5.70
N VAL A 138 -4.17 16.58 -6.51
CA VAL A 138 -5.49 16.06 -6.91
C VAL A 138 -5.35 14.73 -7.66
N ARG A 139 -4.33 14.59 -8.52
CA ARG A 139 -4.05 13.34 -9.23
C ARG A 139 -3.74 12.20 -8.25
N THR A 140 -2.92 12.48 -7.25
CA THR A 140 -2.56 11.50 -6.22
C THR A 140 -3.79 11.02 -5.43
N ALA A 141 -4.74 11.92 -5.15
CA ALA A 141 -5.98 11.57 -4.48
C ALA A 141 -6.86 10.64 -5.34
N LEU A 142 -7.00 10.93 -6.63
CA LEU A 142 -7.73 10.08 -7.58
C LEU A 142 -7.06 8.72 -7.77
N ASP A 143 -5.72 8.69 -7.89
CA ASP A 143 -4.96 7.45 -7.99
C ASP A 143 -5.14 6.58 -6.74
N ALA A 144 -5.20 7.20 -5.54
CA ALA A 144 -5.44 6.49 -4.29
C ALA A 144 -6.84 5.88 -4.24
N GLN A 145 -7.86 6.61 -4.71
CA GLN A 145 -9.24 6.13 -4.82
C GLN A 145 -9.35 4.96 -5.80
N ALA A 146 -8.75 5.09 -6.99
CA ALA A 146 -8.71 4.02 -7.99
C ALA A 146 -8.01 2.76 -7.42
N TYR A 147 -6.90 2.95 -6.71
CA TYR A 147 -6.17 1.86 -6.08
C TYR A 147 -6.97 1.16 -4.96
N ALA A 148 -7.70 1.92 -4.14
CA ALA A 148 -8.59 1.38 -3.11
C ALA A 148 -9.76 0.58 -3.71
N ALA A 149 -10.37 1.07 -4.79
CA ALA A 149 -11.39 0.36 -5.55
C ALA A 149 -10.85 -0.95 -6.12
N LEU A 150 -9.64 -0.93 -6.71
CA LEU A 150 -8.97 -2.10 -7.27
C LEU A 150 -8.68 -3.18 -6.21
N MET A 151 -8.15 -2.79 -5.04
CA MET A 151 -7.90 -3.73 -3.94
C MET A 151 -9.19 -4.32 -3.38
N SER A 152 -10.25 -3.52 -3.28
CA SER A 152 -11.57 -3.98 -2.87
C SER A 152 -12.18 -4.97 -3.88
N ALA A 153 -11.99 -4.72 -5.17
CA ALA A 153 -12.45 -5.62 -6.23
C ALA A 153 -11.81 -7.01 -6.12
N TYR A 154 -10.51 -7.11 -5.79
CA TYR A 154 -9.86 -8.40 -5.52
C TYR A 154 -10.52 -9.15 -4.36
N VAL A 155 -10.88 -8.46 -3.28
CA VAL A 155 -11.57 -9.08 -2.13
C VAL A 155 -12.94 -9.64 -2.53
N LEU A 156 -13.70 -8.90 -3.34
CA LEU A 156 -15.02 -9.30 -3.83
C LEU A 156 -14.93 -10.47 -4.81
N SER A 157 -13.93 -10.44 -5.70
CA SER A 157 -13.64 -11.54 -6.62
C SER A 157 -13.31 -12.84 -5.86
N GLU A 158 -12.46 -12.80 -4.82
CA GLU A 158 -12.21 -13.96 -3.96
C GLU A 158 -13.43 -14.38 -3.13
N SER A 159 -14.42 -13.50 -2.99
CA SER A 159 -15.69 -13.80 -2.34
C SER A 159 -16.73 -14.37 -3.31
N ARG A 160 -16.38 -14.57 -4.59
CA ARG A 160 -17.28 -14.98 -5.68
C ARG A 160 -18.45 -14.00 -5.91
N GLN A 161 -18.29 -12.75 -5.49
CA GLN A 161 -19.26 -11.67 -5.71
C GLN A 161 -18.88 -10.91 -6.99
N TRP A 162 -19.15 -11.54 -8.13
CA TRP A 162 -18.64 -11.07 -9.43
C TRP A 162 -19.22 -9.72 -9.86
N GLN A 163 -20.50 -9.45 -9.57
CA GLN A 163 -21.15 -8.18 -9.90
C GLN A 163 -20.51 -7.00 -9.17
N GLY A 164 -20.41 -7.07 -7.84
CA GLY A 164 -19.76 -6.02 -7.05
C GLY A 164 -18.26 -5.89 -7.37
N ALA A 165 -17.58 -6.99 -7.70
CA ALA A 165 -16.20 -6.93 -8.15
C ALA A 165 -16.06 -6.18 -9.49
N LEU A 166 -16.97 -6.42 -10.44
CA LEU A 166 -16.98 -5.76 -11.74
C LEU A 166 -17.21 -4.25 -11.60
N GLU A 167 -18.16 -3.83 -10.77
CA GLU A 167 -18.41 -2.41 -10.47
C GLU A 167 -17.18 -1.72 -9.86
N LYS A 168 -16.46 -2.42 -8.97
CA LYS A 168 -15.24 -1.87 -8.37
C LYS A 168 -14.07 -1.86 -9.34
N PHE A 169 -13.97 -2.84 -10.25
CA PHE A 169 -12.97 -2.83 -11.32
C PHE A 169 -13.25 -1.75 -12.36
N SER A 170 -14.52 -1.47 -12.70
CA SER A 170 -14.88 -0.40 -13.61
C SER A 170 -14.63 0.97 -12.99
N ALA A 171 -14.89 1.15 -11.69
CA ALA A 171 -14.59 2.38 -10.98
C ALA A 171 -13.08 2.67 -10.82
N ALA A 172 -12.24 1.63 -10.87
CA ALA A 172 -10.79 1.76 -10.79
C ALA A 172 -10.10 2.04 -12.14
N ARG A 173 -10.84 1.98 -13.24
CA ARG A 173 -10.34 2.07 -14.61
C ARG A 173 -10.61 3.45 -15.19
#